data_AF-A0A644ZI84-F1
#
_entry.id   AF-A0A644ZI84-F1
#
_cell.length_a   1.000
_cell.length_b   1.000
_cell.length_c   1.000
_cell.angle_alpha   90.00
_cell.angle_beta   90.00
_cell.angle_gamma   90.00
#
_symmetry.space_group_name_H-M   'P 1'
#
loop_
_entity.id
_entity.type
_entity.pdbx_description
1 polymer ?
#
loop_
_entity_poly.entity_id
_entity_poly.type
_entity_poly.pdbx_seq_one_letter_code
_entity_poly.pdbx_strand_id
1 'polypeptide(L)'
;MVAAIVVIAYAIYILIYLKDKIINKLRNIALYIVPYVVFLVVVSYTLQSLKITEFPLWKGSDPKITSILKGSNLESNGRWNEKDAAIVEKYNYDYQKIQDASLEIIKERLTKTPPLELVKFYIRKIALQWNEGDFGGVYWTKLGVPEEDIKVDISLEVLQIVYLSVMMLIFIGLFNRKNNKDSQEINLLYIILCGYGVMYLVTESQGRYAYIISWIFIILAIEGINFILNKFKISNIEYHNKYKKNFDLYKI
;
A
#
# COMPACT_ATOMS: atom_id res chain seq x y z
N MET A 1 -5.87 -8.53 4.08
CA MET A 1 -6.32 -7.12 4.01
C MET A 1 -5.62 -6.39 2.87
N VAL A 2 -4.30 -6.55 2.76
CA VAL A 2 -3.42 -5.92 1.78
C VAL A 2 -3.74 -6.28 0.31
N ALA A 3 -3.78 -7.57 -0.05
CA ALA A 3 -4.08 -8.00 -1.43
C ALA A 3 -5.49 -7.60 -1.90
N ALA A 4 -6.45 -7.45 -0.98
CA ALA A 4 -7.80 -7.02 -1.32
C ALA A 4 -7.83 -5.59 -1.89
N ILE A 5 -6.89 -4.73 -1.52
CA ILE A 5 -6.78 -3.36 -2.06
C ILE A 5 -6.46 -3.40 -3.54
N VAL A 6 -5.57 -4.30 -3.96
CA VAL A 6 -5.22 -4.47 -5.38
C VAL A 6 -6.45 -4.95 -6.16
N VAL A 7 -7.18 -5.92 -5.64
CA VAL A 7 -8.42 -6.42 -6.27
C VAL A 7 -9.49 -5.33 -6.39
N ILE A 8 -9.68 -4.53 -5.33
CA ILE A 8 -10.59 -3.39 -5.33
C ILE A 8 -10.13 -2.34 -6.34
N ALA A 9 -8.82 -2.07 -6.43
CA ALA A 9 -8.26 -1.13 -7.40
C ALA A 9 -8.51 -1.56 -8.85
N TYR A 10 -8.37 -2.86 -9.16
CA TYR A 10 -8.75 -3.41 -10.46
C TYR A 10 -10.24 -3.22 -10.75
N ALA A 11 -11.11 -3.48 -9.77
CA ALA A 11 -12.54 -3.28 -9.94
C ALA A 11 -12.89 -1.80 -10.22
N ILE A 12 -12.33 -0.87 -9.44
CA ILE A 12 -12.48 0.58 -9.65
C ILE A 12 -11.96 0.98 -11.03
N TYR A 13 -10.78 0.49 -11.42
CA TYR A 13 -10.20 0.76 -12.73
C TYR A 13 -11.13 0.31 -13.87
N ILE A 14 -11.67 -0.90 -13.78
CA ILE A 14 -12.61 -1.43 -14.77
C ILE A 14 -13.88 -0.58 -14.85
N LEU A 15 -14.41 -0.17 -13.70
CA LEU A 15 -15.63 0.65 -13.65
C LEU A 15 -15.41 2.02 -14.32
N ILE A 16 -14.26 2.65 -14.09
CA ILE A 16 -13.97 4.01 -14.57
C ILE A 16 -13.48 4.03 -16.01
N TYR A 17 -12.53 3.17 -16.38
CA TYR A 17 -11.75 3.31 -17.63
C TYR A 17 -12.23 2.45 -18.79
N LEU A 18 -12.83 1.28 -18.54
CA LEU A 18 -13.36 0.46 -19.64
C LEU A 18 -14.64 1.09 -20.19
N LYS A 19 -14.70 1.29 -21.51
CA LYS A 19 -15.88 1.80 -22.23
C LYS A 19 -16.83 0.67 -22.65
N ASP A 20 -17.11 -0.22 -21.71
CA ASP A 20 -17.94 -1.41 -21.92
C ASP A 20 -19.34 -1.27 -21.29
N LYS A 21 -20.29 -2.09 -21.76
CA LYS A 21 -21.59 -2.26 -21.09
C LYS A 21 -21.38 -2.76 -19.65
N ILE A 22 -22.26 -2.39 -18.73
CA ILE A 22 -22.14 -2.76 -17.30
C ILE A 22 -22.02 -4.27 -17.09
N ILE A 23 -22.71 -5.08 -17.90
CA ILE A 23 -22.64 -6.54 -17.81
C ILE A 23 -21.25 -7.09 -18.16
N ASN A 24 -20.57 -6.51 -19.15
CA ASN A 24 -19.21 -6.88 -19.51
C ASN A 24 -18.22 -6.44 -18.43
N LYS A 25 -18.43 -5.26 -17.82
CA LYS A 25 -17.63 -4.80 -16.67
C LYS A 25 -17.74 -5.75 -15.48
N LEU A 26 -18.96 -6.13 -15.11
CA LEU A 26 -19.21 -7.08 -14.02
C LEU A 26 -18.59 -8.45 -14.31
N ARG A 27 -18.69 -8.95 -15.54
CA ARG A 27 -18.01 -10.16 -15.98
C ARG A 27 -16.49 -10.04 -15.81
N ASN A 28 -15.89 -8.93 -16.27
CA ASN A 28 -14.45 -8.71 -16.16
C ASN A 28 -14.01 -8.61 -14.70
N ILE A 29 -14.77 -7.94 -13.84
CA ILE A 29 -14.50 -7.88 -12.39
C ILE A 29 -14.55 -9.28 -11.78
N ALA A 30 -15.56 -10.08 -12.14
CA ALA A 30 -15.68 -11.46 -11.67
C ALA A 30 -14.48 -12.32 -12.11
N LEU A 31 -13.97 -12.12 -13.33
CA LEU A 31 -12.77 -12.81 -13.84
C LEU A 31 -11.50 -12.52 -13.02
N TYR A 32 -11.44 -11.42 -12.26
CA TYR A 32 -10.34 -11.16 -11.32
C TYR A 32 -10.64 -11.60 -9.89
N ILE A 33 -11.87 -11.36 -9.40
CA ILE A 33 -12.25 -11.69 -8.02
C ILE A 33 -12.32 -13.21 -7.81
N VAL A 34 -12.94 -13.95 -8.74
CA VAL A 34 -13.16 -15.39 -8.57
C VAL A 34 -11.84 -16.15 -8.46
N PRO A 35 -10.85 -16.00 -9.38
CA PRO A 35 -9.57 -16.67 -9.22
C PRO A 35 -8.83 -16.28 -7.94
N TYR A 36 -8.87 -15.01 -7.53
CA TYR A 36 -8.27 -14.57 -6.28
C TYR A 36 -8.89 -15.29 -5.06
N VAL A 37 -10.22 -15.37 -4.99
CA VAL A 37 -10.93 -16.04 -3.89
C VAL A 37 -10.66 -17.54 -3.93
N VAL A 38 -10.75 -18.19 -5.10
CA VAL A 38 -10.46 -19.61 -5.25
C VAL A 38 -9.05 -19.93 -4.80
N PHE A 39 -8.05 -19.16 -5.27
CA PHE A 39 -6.67 -19.34 -4.87
C PHE A 39 -6.48 -19.15 -3.36
N LEU A 40 -7.02 -18.08 -2.77
CA LEU A 40 -6.95 -17.84 -1.33
C LEU A 40 -7.56 -18.99 -0.52
N VAL A 41 -8.71 -19.51 -0.96
CA VAL A 41 -9.42 -20.61 -0.31
C VAL A 41 -8.63 -21.91 -0.41
N VAL A 42 -8.17 -22.28 -1.61
CA VAL A 42 -7.41 -23.50 -1.85
C VAL A 42 -6.10 -23.50 -1.05
N VAL A 43 -5.33 -22.41 -1.10
CA VAL A 43 -4.07 -22.29 -0.36
C VAL A 43 -4.34 -22.34 1.14
N SER A 44 -5.35 -21.60 1.63
CA SER A 44 -5.71 -21.60 3.05
C SER A 44 -6.06 -23.00 3.55
N TYR A 45 -6.93 -23.73 2.84
CA TYR A 45 -7.31 -25.08 3.24
C TYR A 45 -6.14 -26.05 3.16
N THR A 46 -5.24 -25.88 2.19
CA THR A 46 -4.02 -26.69 2.08
C THR A 46 -3.10 -26.46 3.27
N LEU A 47 -2.89 -25.21 3.69
CA LEU A 47 -2.06 -24.89 4.86
C LEU A 47 -2.67 -25.41 6.17
N GLN A 48 -3.99 -25.33 6.31
CA GLN A 48 -4.70 -25.87 7.47
C GLN A 48 -4.67 -27.40 7.50
N SER A 49 -4.85 -28.08 6.36
CA SER A 49 -4.80 -29.55 6.30
C SER A 49 -3.40 -30.09 6.60
N LEU A 50 -2.36 -29.36 6.20
CA LEU A 50 -0.96 -29.64 6.55
C LEU A 50 -0.59 -29.21 7.98
N LYS A 51 -1.54 -28.65 8.75
CA LYS A 51 -1.33 -28.13 10.12
C LYS A 51 -0.23 -27.06 10.20
N ILE A 52 0.02 -26.34 9.11
CA ILE A 52 0.97 -25.22 9.06
C ILE A 52 0.33 -23.97 9.69
N THR A 53 -0.97 -23.77 9.49
CA THR A 53 -1.72 -22.63 10.03
C THR A 53 -2.94 -23.10 10.81
N GLU A 54 -3.17 -22.51 11.98
CA GLU A 54 -4.37 -22.76 12.79
C GLU A 54 -5.61 -22.09 12.18
N PHE A 55 -5.48 -20.83 11.77
CA PHE A 55 -6.58 -20.03 11.20
C PHE A 55 -6.52 -19.97 9.68
N PRO A 56 -7.66 -19.79 9.00
CA PRO A 56 -7.66 -19.63 7.55
C PRO A 56 -7.07 -18.27 7.16
N LEU A 57 -6.46 -18.14 5.98
CA LEU A 57 -5.71 -16.94 5.59
C LEU A 57 -6.52 -15.63 5.56
N TRP A 58 -7.85 -15.70 5.54
CA TRP A 58 -8.73 -14.53 5.61
C TRP A 58 -9.11 -14.09 7.04
N LYS A 59 -8.81 -14.92 8.05
CA LYS A 59 -9.05 -14.69 9.48
C LYS A 59 -7.72 -14.83 10.24
N GLY A 60 -7.25 -13.73 10.84
CA GLY A 60 -6.06 -13.78 11.70
C GLY A 60 -6.38 -14.41 13.06
N SER A 61 -5.34 -14.64 13.87
CA SER A 61 -5.47 -14.96 15.29
C SER A 61 -6.27 -13.88 16.02
N ASP A 62 -6.08 -12.63 15.61
CA ASP A 62 -6.77 -11.47 16.17
C ASP A 62 -7.81 -10.90 15.18
N PRO A 63 -8.90 -10.31 15.70
CA PRO A 63 -9.84 -9.57 14.88
C PRO A 63 -9.18 -8.44 14.10
N LYS A 64 -9.54 -8.25 12.82
CA LYS A 64 -9.02 -7.15 11.97
C LYS A 64 -9.19 -5.76 12.59
N ILE A 65 -10.19 -5.58 13.45
CA ILE A 65 -10.46 -4.33 14.16
C ILE A 65 -9.33 -3.94 15.12
N THR A 66 -8.51 -4.87 15.60
CA THR A 66 -7.35 -4.55 16.47
C THR A 66 -6.31 -3.69 15.73
N SER A 67 -6.19 -3.84 14.41
CA SER A 67 -5.36 -2.94 13.60
C SER A 67 -5.96 -1.53 13.52
N ILE A 68 -7.29 -1.41 13.44
CA ILE A 68 -7.98 -0.11 13.43
C ILE A 68 -7.90 0.54 14.81
N LEU A 69 -7.98 -0.26 15.88
CA LEU A 69 -7.82 0.18 17.25
C LEU A 69 -6.46 0.88 17.43
N LYS A 70 -5.36 0.19 17.12
CA LYS A 70 -4.01 0.79 17.15
C LYS A 70 -3.92 2.01 16.22
N GLY A 71 -4.47 1.89 15.01
CA GLY A 71 -4.52 2.96 14.02
C GLY A 71 -5.28 4.21 14.46
N SER A 72 -6.24 4.09 15.37
CA SER A 72 -7.06 5.19 15.88
C SER A 72 -6.47 5.88 17.11
N ASN A 73 -5.33 5.41 17.61
CA ASN A 73 -4.74 5.89 18.86
C ASN A 73 -3.96 7.20 18.64
N LEU A 74 -4.45 8.30 19.21
CA LEU A 74 -3.84 9.63 19.05
C LEU A 74 -2.47 9.75 19.73
N GLU A 75 -2.29 9.17 20.92
CA GLU A 75 -1.06 9.26 21.72
C GLU A 75 0.13 8.63 20.99
N SER A 76 -0.11 7.50 20.31
CA SER A 76 0.90 6.77 19.52
C SER A 76 0.98 7.21 18.05
N ASN A 77 0.25 8.26 17.64
CA ASN A 77 0.12 8.68 16.24
C ASN A 77 -0.32 7.54 15.30
N GLY A 78 -1.17 6.64 15.80
CA GLY A 78 -1.69 5.50 15.06
C GLY A 78 -0.70 4.35 14.87
N ARG A 79 0.44 4.35 15.58
CA ARG A 79 1.43 3.27 15.55
C ARG A 79 1.06 2.16 16.54
N TRP A 80 1.82 1.07 16.49
CA TRP A 80 1.75 0.02 17.51
C TRP A 80 1.99 0.62 18.90
N ASN A 81 1.19 0.19 19.88
CA ASN A 81 1.38 0.53 21.28
C ASN A 81 0.97 -0.65 22.17
N GLU A 82 1.64 -0.79 23.30
CA GLU A 82 1.46 -1.90 24.23
C GLU A 82 0.05 -1.92 24.82
N LYS A 83 -0.50 -0.75 25.19
CA LYS A 83 -1.83 -0.62 25.78
C LYS A 83 -2.94 -1.19 24.89
N ASP A 84 -2.93 -0.87 23.60
CA ASP A 84 -3.91 -1.39 22.65
C ASP A 84 -3.61 -2.84 22.24
N ALA A 85 -2.33 -3.25 22.22
CA ALA A 85 -1.95 -4.64 21.96
C ALA A 85 -2.40 -5.60 23.08
N ALA A 86 -2.29 -5.16 24.34
CA ALA A 86 -2.66 -5.94 25.51
C ALA A 86 -4.17 -6.25 25.61
N ILE A 87 -5.03 -5.62 24.80
CA ILE A 87 -6.46 -5.95 24.75
C ILE A 87 -6.69 -7.40 24.33
N VAL A 88 -5.84 -7.94 23.47
CA VAL A 88 -5.94 -9.34 23.01
C VAL A 88 -5.75 -10.30 24.18
N GLU A 89 -4.69 -10.10 24.97
CA GLU A 89 -4.37 -10.91 26.15
C GLU A 89 -5.38 -10.69 27.28
N LYS A 90 -5.81 -9.45 27.50
CA LYS A 90 -6.80 -9.08 28.52
C LYS A 90 -8.12 -9.85 28.38
N TYR A 91 -8.53 -10.16 27.14
CA TYR A 91 -9.74 -10.92 26.86
C TYR A 91 -9.46 -12.40 26.55
N ASN A 92 -8.29 -12.92 26.90
CA ASN A 92 -7.89 -14.32 26.70
C ASN A 92 -8.11 -14.80 25.26
N TYR A 93 -7.77 -13.97 24.26
CA TYR A 93 -7.93 -14.28 22.84
C TYR A 93 -9.40 -14.56 22.41
N ASP A 94 -10.40 -14.14 23.20
CA ASP A 94 -11.82 -14.21 22.84
C ASP A 94 -12.13 -13.21 21.72
N TYR A 95 -12.27 -13.74 20.50
CA TYR A 95 -12.41 -12.96 19.28
C TYR A 95 -13.56 -11.95 19.34
N GLN A 96 -14.71 -12.33 19.92
CA GLN A 96 -15.89 -11.47 19.97
C GLN A 96 -15.70 -10.35 21.00
N LYS A 97 -15.22 -10.70 22.20
CA LYS A 97 -14.96 -9.68 23.24
C LYS A 97 -13.89 -8.68 22.83
N ILE A 98 -12.83 -9.15 22.15
CA ILE A 98 -11.80 -8.27 21.59
C ILE A 98 -12.42 -7.33 20.55
N GLN A 99 -13.29 -7.86 19.69
CA GLN A 99 -13.94 -7.06 18.65
C GLN A 99 -14.82 -5.96 19.25
N ASP A 100 -15.66 -6.31 20.24
CA ASP A 100 -16.59 -5.38 20.87
C ASP A 100 -15.84 -4.30 21.67
N ALA A 101 -14.86 -4.71 22.50
CA ALA A 101 -14.04 -3.76 23.25
C ALA A 101 -13.22 -2.83 22.34
N SER A 102 -12.66 -3.36 21.25
CA SER A 102 -11.93 -2.53 20.26
C SER A 102 -12.87 -1.50 19.63
N LEU A 103 -14.08 -1.91 19.26
CA LEU A 103 -15.06 -1.02 18.64
C LEU A 103 -15.49 0.11 19.57
N GLU A 104 -15.72 -0.18 20.85
CA GLU A 104 -16.06 0.83 21.86
C GLU A 104 -14.96 1.89 21.99
N ILE A 105 -13.71 1.46 22.12
CA ILE A 105 -12.56 2.38 22.24
C ILE A 105 -12.38 3.23 20.97
N ILE A 106 -12.49 2.62 19.79
CA ILE A 106 -12.40 3.35 18.51
C ILE A 106 -13.51 4.40 18.43
N LYS A 107 -14.76 4.02 18.74
CA LYS A 107 -15.89 4.95 18.74
C LYS A 107 -15.62 6.10 19.68
N GLU A 108 -15.20 5.81 20.91
CA GLU A 108 -14.88 6.83 21.90
C GLU A 108 -13.84 7.83 21.38
N ARG A 109 -12.72 7.35 20.83
CA ARG A 109 -11.66 8.20 20.25
C ARG A 109 -12.19 9.08 19.12
N LEU A 110 -12.95 8.50 18.19
CA LEU A 110 -13.41 9.23 17.01
C LEU A 110 -14.58 10.20 17.29
N THR A 111 -15.37 9.97 18.35
CA THR A 111 -16.52 10.83 18.68
C THR A 111 -16.23 11.86 19.76
N LYS A 112 -15.30 11.58 20.69
CA LYS A 112 -14.99 12.50 21.80
C LYS A 112 -13.85 13.46 21.48
N THR A 113 -12.98 13.12 20.54
CA THR A 113 -11.89 14.02 20.14
C THR A 113 -12.42 15.19 19.28
N PRO A 114 -12.00 16.44 19.55
CA PRO A 114 -12.34 17.59 18.72
C PRO A 114 -12.00 17.38 17.24
N PRO A 115 -12.85 17.81 16.28
CA PRO A 115 -12.61 17.58 14.84
C PRO A 115 -11.26 18.11 14.33
N LEU A 116 -10.81 19.27 14.83
CA LEU A 116 -9.53 19.85 14.43
C LEU A 116 -8.33 19.00 14.89
N GLU A 117 -8.43 18.40 16.08
CA GLU A 117 -7.40 17.50 16.59
C GLU A 117 -7.36 16.20 15.80
N LEU A 118 -8.52 15.65 15.42
CA LEU A 118 -8.60 14.49 14.53
C LEU A 118 -7.98 14.77 13.16
N VAL A 119 -8.23 15.94 12.57
CA VAL A 119 -7.61 16.33 11.29
C VAL A 119 -6.09 16.40 11.42
N LYS A 120 -5.58 17.07 12.46
CA LYS A 120 -4.13 17.14 12.73
C LYS A 120 -3.52 15.74 12.91
N PHE A 121 -4.21 14.87 13.64
CA PHE A 121 -3.81 13.49 13.86
C PHE A 121 -3.69 12.73 12.53
N TYR A 122 -4.71 12.75 11.67
CA TYR A 122 -4.67 12.03 10.39
C TYR A 122 -3.62 12.58 9.42
N ILE A 123 -3.40 13.90 9.39
CA ILE A 123 -2.32 14.52 8.60
C ILE A 123 -0.96 14.03 9.10
N ARG A 124 -0.74 14.04 10.43
CA ARG A 124 0.51 13.55 11.01
C ARG A 124 0.71 12.06 10.76
N LYS A 125 -0.35 11.27 10.91
CA LYS A 125 -0.33 9.82 10.70
C LYS A 125 0.08 9.46 9.27
N ILE A 126 -0.55 10.08 8.26
CA ILE A 126 -0.20 9.79 6.87
C ILE A 126 1.22 10.27 6.54
N ALA A 127 1.67 11.40 7.09
CA ALA A 127 3.04 11.87 6.91
C ALA A 127 4.05 10.88 7.50
N LEU A 128 3.82 10.39 8.73
CA LEU A 128 4.68 9.40 9.40
C LEU A 128 4.68 8.04 8.71
N GLN A 129 3.61 7.65 8.03
CA GLN A 129 3.56 6.41 7.26
C GLN A 129 4.50 6.46 6.04
N TRP A 130 4.63 7.63 5.42
CA TRP A 130 5.40 7.83 4.19
C TRP A 130 6.75 8.51 4.42
N ASN A 131 7.23 8.69 5.65
CA ASN A 131 8.51 9.35 5.91
C ASN A 131 9.69 8.40 6.14
N GLU A 132 9.47 7.09 6.12
CA GLU A 132 10.48 6.07 6.45
C GLU A 132 11.04 5.44 5.17
N GLY A 133 12.17 5.96 4.68
CA GLY A 133 12.70 5.67 3.35
C GLY A 133 13.22 4.25 3.14
N ASP A 134 13.51 3.52 4.22
CA ASP A 134 13.92 2.11 4.22
C ASP A 134 12.78 1.18 4.67
N PHE A 135 11.58 1.72 4.89
CA PHE A 135 10.41 1.00 5.40
C PHE A 135 10.66 0.28 6.75
N GLY A 136 11.62 0.77 7.54
CA GLY A 136 12.02 0.21 8.83
C GLY A 136 12.97 -0.97 8.72
N GLY A 137 13.50 -1.27 7.53
CA GLY A 137 14.39 -2.40 7.30
C GLY A 137 15.63 -2.39 8.19
N VAL A 138 16.30 -1.23 8.32
CA VAL A 138 17.49 -1.08 9.17
C VAL A 138 17.12 -1.24 10.65
N TYR A 139 16.04 -0.60 11.10
CA TYR A 139 15.59 -0.70 12.48
C TYR A 139 15.29 -2.16 12.87
N TRP A 140 14.48 -2.86 12.07
CA TRP A 140 14.10 -4.24 12.37
C TRP A 140 15.25 -5.24 12.23
N THR A 141 16.26 -4.94 11.41
CA THR A 141 17.46 -5.79 11.28
C THR A 141 18.40 -5.64 12.47
N LYS A 142 18.49 -4.44 13.05
CA LYS A 142 19.37 -4.17 14.21
C LYS A 142 18.71 -4.47 15.56
N LEU A 143 17.38 -4.58 15.60
CA LEU A 143 16.64 -4.74 16.84
C LEU A 143 17.08 -6.02 17.59
N GLY A 144 17.69 -5.85 18.77
CA GLY A 144 18.14 -6.96 19.61
C GLY A 144 19.49 -7.57 19.21
N VAL A 145 20.21 -6.98 18.25
CA VAL A 145 21.56 -7.41 17.86
C VAL A 145 22.59 -6.51 18.57
N PRO A 146 23.59 -7.07 19.27
CA PRO A 146 24.69 -6.29 19.85
C PRO A 146 25.44 -5.50 18.78
N GLU A 147 25.92 -4.30 19.10
CA GLU A 147 26.58 -3.42 18.12
C GLU A 147 27.83 -4.06 17.51
N GLU A 148 28.58 -4.84 18.30
CA GLU A 148 29.77 -5.58 17.88
C GLU A 148 29.51 -6.64 16.79
N ASP A 149 28.27 -7.13 16.69
CA ASP A 149 27.87 -8.14 15.70
C ASP A 149 27.40 -7.51 14.37
N ILE A 150 27.21 -6.18 14.33
CA ILE A 150 26.76 -5.46 13.14
C ILE A 150 27.94 -5.24 12.20
N LYS A 151 28.05 -6.11 11.18
CA LYS A 151 29.14 -6.05 10.18
C LYS A 151 29.01 -4.94 9.15
N VAL A 152 27.77 -4.55 8.85
CA VAL A 152 27.46 -3.53 7.84
C VAL A 152 26.45 -2.58 8.44
N ASP A 153 26.90 -1.37 8.73
CA ASP A 153 26.01 -0.28 9.11
C ASP A 153 25.64 0.54 7.87
N ILE A 154 24.35 0.55 7.54
CA ILE A 154 23.81 1.28 6.41
C ILE A 154 23.35 2.67 6.88
N SER A 155 23.85 3.72 6.24
CA SER A 155 23.38 5.08 6.49
C SER A 155 21.92 5.24 6.05
N LEU A 156 21.06 5.51 7.03
CA LEU A 156 19.65 5.84 6.83
C LEU A 156 19.46 7.09 5.95
N GLU A 157 20.41 8.02 5.97
CA GLU A 157 20.33 9.27 5.22
C GLU A 157 20.33 9.03 3.71
N VAL A 158 21.18 8.11 3.23
CA VAL A 158 21.26 7.78 1.80
C VAL A 158 19.96 7.12 1.32
N LEU A 159 19.42 6.18 2.11
CA LEU A 159 18.14 5.53 1.81
C LEU A 159 17.00 6.55 1.79
N GLN A 160 17.01 7.50 2.73
CA GLN A 160 16.02 8.57 2.78
C GLN A 160 16.09 9.49 1.55
N ILE A 161 17.29 9.86 1.10
CA ILE A 161 17.46 10.69 -0.10
C ILE A 161 16.92 9.96 -1.33
N VAL A 162 17.29 8.70 -1.53
CA VAL A 162 16.80 7.89 -2.65
C VAL A 162 15.27 7.81 -2.63
N TYR A 163 14.70 7.50 -1.47
CA TYR A 163 13.24 7.43 -1.30
C TYR A 163 12.57 8.76 -1.62
N LEU A 164 13.08 9.88 -1.10
CA LEU A 164 12.53 11.22 -1.37
C LEU A 164 12.62 11.58 -2.86
N SER A 165 13.73 11.24 -3.54
CA SER A 165 13.86 11.43 -4.98
C SER A 165 12.81 10.65 -5.76
N VAL A 166 12.58 9.38 -5.40
CA VAL A 166 11.54 8.54 -6.02
C VAL A 166 10.15 9.14 -5.77
N MET A 167 9.83 9.54 -4.54
CA MET A 167 8.55 10.18 -4.22
C MET A 167 8.33 11.48 -5.00
N MET A 168 9.36 12.33 -5.13
CA MET A 168 9.30 13.53 -5.94
C MET A 168 8.99 13.22 -7.41
N LEU A 169 9.65 12.21 -7.99
CA LEU A 169 9.37 11.77 -9.36
C LEU A 169 7.93 11.25 -9.53
N ILE A 170 7.40 10.50 -8.58
CA ILE A 170 5.99 10.05 -8.61
C ILE A 170 5.04 11.25 -8.67
N PHE A 171 5.25 12.27 -7.81
CA PHE A 171 4.42 13.48 -7.84
C PHE A 171 4.58 14.27 -9.14
N ILE A 172 5.79 14.34 -9.71
CA ILE A 172 6.02 14.98 -11.01
C ILE A 172 5.31 14.21 -12.13
N GLY A 173 5.28 12.87 -12.06
CA GLY A 173 4.62 12.00 -13.03
C GLY A 173 3.11 12.24 -13.15
N LEU A 174 2.46 12.76 -12.09
CA LEU A 174 1.05 13.17 -12.14
C LEU A 174 0.80 14.27 -13.18
N PHE A 175 1.77 15.17 -13.43
CA PHE A 175 1.62 16.22 -14.44
C PHE A 175 1.68 15.68 -15.88
N ASN A 176 2.32 14.52 -16.09
CA ASN A 176 2.34 13.85 -17.40
C ASN A 176 0.94 13.41 -17.85
N ARG A 177 0.04 13.16 -16.88
CA ARG A 177 -1.30 12.60 -17.11
C ARG A 177 -2.25 13.57 -17.81
N LYS A 178 -2.01 14.89 -17.73
CA LYS A 178 -2.84 15.89 -18.42
C LYS A 178 -2.72 15.81 -19.95
N ASN A 179 -1.58 15.32 -20.45
CA ASN A 179 -1.27 15.35 -21.88
C ASN A 179 -1.32 13.97 -22.54
N ASN A 180 -1.24 12.88 -21.76
CA ASN A 180 -1.13 11.51 -22.29
C ASN A 180 -2.38 10.68 -21.96
N LYS A 181 -3.31 10.57 -22.93
CA LYS A 181 -4.52 9.72 -22.81
C LYS A 181 -4.24 8.24 -23.13
N ASP A 182 -3.07 7.94 -23.68
CA ASP A 182 -2.75 6.63 -24.26
C ASP A 182 -2.24 5.61 -23.23
N SER A 183 -1.77 6.04 -22.05
CA SER A 183 -1.25 5.14 -20.99
C SER A 183 -2.22 5.02 -19.82
N GLN A 184 -3.47 4.63 -20.07
CA GLN A 184 -4.50 4.56 -19.02
C GLN A 184 -4.15 3.55 -17.92
N GLU A 185 -3.38 2.52 -18.25
CA GLU A 185 -2.93 1.44 -17.36
C GLU A 185 -2.17 1.97 -16.14
N ILE A 186 -1.39 3.04 -16.30
CA ILE A 186 -0.69 3.69 -15.20
C ILE A 186 -1.67 4.24 -14.15
N ASN A 187 -2.91 4.58 -14.52
CA ASN A 187 -3.92 5.01 -13.55
C ASN A 187 -4.27 3.89 -12.56
N LEU A 188 -4.17 2.61 -12.95
CA LEU A 188 -4.36 1.51 -12.03
C LEU A 188 -3.33 1.56 -10.89
N LEU A 189 -2.06 1.84 -11.20
CA LEU A 189 -1.00 1.94 -10.20
C LEU A 189 -1.24 3.13 -9.24
N TYR A 190 -1.73 4.26 -9.75
CA TYR A 190 -2.16 5.36 -8.89
C TYR A 190 -3.37 5.01 -8.03
N ILE A 191 -4.36 4.29 -8.55
CA ILE A 191 -5.51 3.81 -7.76
C ILE A 191 -5.03 2.87 -6.65
N ILE A 192 -4.09 1.96 -6.95
CA ILE A 192 -3.46 1.10 -5.95
C ILE A 192 -2.79 1.96 -4.88
N LEU A 193 -1.91 2.90 -5.25
CA LEU A 193 -1.22 3.79 -4.32
C LEU A 193 -2.21 4.53 -3.39
N CYS A 194 -3.26 5.12 -3.96
CA CYS A 194 -4.32 5.79 -3.21
C CYS A 194 -5.08 4.84 -2.29
N GLY A 195 -5.40 3.62 -2.74
CA GLY A 195 -6.07 2.61 -1.94
C GLY A 195 -5.29 2.24 -0.68
N TYR A 196 -3.97 2.12 -0.80
CA TYR A 196 -3.09 1.93 0.36
C TYR A 196 -2.97 3.17 1.23
N GLY A 197 -2.94 4.38 0.64
CA GLY A 197 -3.02 5.63 1.39
C GLY A 197 -4.27 5.69 2.29
N VAL A 198 -5.44 5.32 1.75
CA VAL A 198 -6.69 5.24 2.52
C VAL A 198 -6.63 4.15 3.59
N MET A 199 -6.08 2.96 3.25
CA MET A 199 -5.89 1.90 4.24
C MET A 199 -5.07 2.40 5.43
N TYR A 200 -3.94 3.08 5.20
CA TYR A 200 -3.06 3.58 6.26
C TYR A 200 -3.66 4.73 7.07
N LEU A 201 -4.63 5.45 6.52
CA LEU A 201 -5.43 6.38 7.33
C LEU A 201 -6.24 5.62 8.37
N VAL A 202 -6.81 4.47 8.04
CA VAL A 202 -7.70 3.72 8.95
C VAL A 202 -6.93 2.79 9.88
N THR A 203 -5.94 2.06 9.36
CA THR A 203 -5.26 0.99 10.08
C THR A 203 -4.02 1.48 10.81
N GLU A 204 -3.45 0.63 11.65
CA GLU A 204 -2.12 0.83 12.23
C GLU A 204 -1.09 1.30 11.19
N SER A 205 -0.29 2.30 11.58
CA SER A 205 0.82 2.83 10.79
C SER A 205 2.13 2.15 11.18
N GLN A 206 2.79 1.52 10.20
CA GLN A 206 4.12 0.94 10.31
C GLN A 206 4.82 1.02 8.95
N GLY A 207 6.11 1.41 8.92
CA GLY A 207 6.88 1.55 7.69
C GLY A 207 6.87 0.30 6.81
N ARG A 208 7.00 -0.87 7.43
CA ARG A 208 7.02 -2.18 6.75
C ARG A 208 5.78 -2.48 5.91
N TYR A 209 4.64 -1.85 6.19
CA TYR A 209 3.45 -2.05 5.36
C TYR A 209 3.63 -1.36 3.99
N ALA A 210 4.27 -0.19 3.93
CA ALA A 210 4.55 0.51 2.69
C ALA A 210 5.54 -0.25 1.78
N TYR A 211 6.40 -1.09 2.36
CA TYR A 211 7.28 -1.97 1.58
C TYR A 211 6.50 -2.86 0.60
N ILE A 212 5.32 -3.37 0.99
CA ILE A 212 4.51 -4.29 0.18
C ILE A 212 4.11 -3.70 -1.17
N ILE A 213 3.97 -2.37 -1.23
CA ILE A 213 3.59 -1.67 -2.46
C ILE A 213 4.75 -0.94 -3.14
N SER A 214 5.92 -0.89 -2.51
CA SER A 214 7.06 -0.11 -2.99
C SER A 214 7.47 -0.46 -4.43
N TRP A 215 7.16 -1.67 -4.91
CA TRP A 215 7.41 -2.06 -6.30
C TRP A 215 6.71 -1.15 -7.34
N ILE A 216 5.56 -0.55 -7.02
CA ILE A 216 4.88 0.39 -7.93
C ILE A 216 5.62 1.74 -8.01
N PHE A 217 6.43 2.09 -7.01
CA PHE A 217 7.07 3.40 -6.93
C PHE A 217 8.05 3.61 -8.07
N ILE A 218 8.80 2.58 -8.43
CA ILE A 218 9.75 2.64 -9.54
C ILE A 218 9.01 2.87 -10.86
N ILE A 219 7.92 2.14 -11.09
CA ILE A 219 7.11 2.29 -12.32
C ILE A 219 6.50 3.69 -12.39
N LEU A 220 5.96 4.19 -11.28
CA LEU A 220 5.38 5.53 -11.22
C LEU A 220 6.43 6.64 -11.33
N ALA A 221 7.64 6.44 -10.82
CA ALA A 221 8.73 7.41 -10.93
C ALA A 221 9.21 7.58 -12.38
N ILE A 222 9.14 6.52 -13.20
CA ILE A 222 9.46 6.60 -14.64
C ILE A 222 8.56 7.61 -15.36
N GLU A 223 7.29 7.74 -14.96
CA GLU A 223 6.40 8.76 -15.52
C GLU A 223 6.89 10.19 -15.21
N GLY A 224 7.46 10.41 -14.02
CA GLY A 224 8.11 11.66 -13.65
C GLY A 224 9.32 11.96 -14.51
N ILE A 225 10.17 10.95 -14.74
CA ILE A 225 11.33 11.06 -15.62
C ILE A 225 10.88 11.40 -17.04
N ASN A 226 9.90 10.68 -17.58
CA ASN A 226 9.35 10.92 -18.93
C ASN A 226 8.80 12.34 -19.07
N PHE A 227 8.08 12.83 -18.06
CA PHE A 227 7.58 14.21 -18.05
C PHE A 227 8.72 15.24 -18.13
N ILE A 228 9.76 15.07 -17.32
CA ILE A 228 10.94 15.94 -17.31
C ILE A 228 11.63 15.91 -18.69
N LEU A 229 11.94 14.72 -19.21
CA LEU A 229 12.61 14.55 -20.50
C LEU A 229 11.83 15.21 -21.65
N ASN A 230 10.51 15.01 -21.68
CA ASN A 230 9.64 15.63 -22.69
C ASN A 230 9.58 17.15 -22.55
N LYS A 231 9.49 17.67 -21.32
CA LYS A 231 9.46 19.11 -21.04
C LYS A 231 10.74 19.81 -21.48
N PHE A 232 11.90 19.19 -21.25
CA PHE A 232 13.20 19.73 -21.65
C PHE A 232 13.61 19.35 -23.10
N LYS A 233 12.71 18.72 -23.88
CA LYS A 233 12.98 18.23 -25.25
C LYS A 233 14.23 17.36 -25.37
N ILE A 234 14.65 16.73 -24.28
CA ILE A 234 15.82 15.82 -24.25
C ILE A 234 15.50 14.52 -25.02
N SER A 235 14.21 14.23 -25.27
CA SER A 235 13.74 13.07 -26.02
C SER A 235 13.84 13.17 -27.55
N ASN A 236 14.33 14.28 -28.13
CA ASN A 236 14.35 14.50 -29.58
C ASN A 236 15.65 14.11 -30.33
N ILE A 237 16.64 13.46 -29.70
CA ILE A 237 17.88 13.12 -30.42
C ILE A 237 18.05 11.62 -30.76
N GLU A 238 17.46 10.66 -30.03
CA GLU A 238 17.72 9.23 -30.35
C GLU A 238 16.52 8.27 -30.35
N TYR A 239 15.46 8.52 -29.57
CA TYR A 239 14.40 7.52 -29.39
C TYR A 239 13.47 7.36 -30.61
N HIS A 240 13.24 8.43 -31.38
CA HIS A 240 12.31 8.36 -32.51
C HIS A 240 12.89 7.66 -33.75
N ASN A 241 14.22 7.62 -33.91
CA ASN A 241 14.87 6.97 -35.05
C ASN A 241 15.10 5.46 -34.86
N LYS A 242 15.21 4.97 -33.60
CA LYS A 242 15.54 3.56 -33.34
C LYS A 242 14.33 2.62 -33.41
N TYR A 243 13.14 3.07 -32.97
CA TYR A 243 11.94 2.20 -32.92
C TYR A 243 11.05 2.31 -34.16
N LYS A 244 11.04 3.45 -34.87
CA LYS A 244 10.33 3.56 -36.15
C LYS A 244 10.97 2.65 -37.21
N LYS A 245 12.30 2.55 -37.23
CA LYS A 245 13.04 1.67 -38.13
C LYS A 245 12.80 0.17 -37.87
N ASN A 246 12.55 -0.22 -36.62
CA ASN A 246 12.27 -1.62 -36.28
C ASN A 246 10.82 -2.03 -36.55
N PHE A 247 9.84 -1.11 -36.52
CA PHE A 247 8.45 -1.47 -36.83
C PHE A 247 8.18 -1.61 -38.33
N ASP A 248 8.92 -0.90 -39.18
CA ASP A 248 8.82 -1.04 -40.64
C ASP A 248 9.53 -2.30 -41.17
N LEU A 249 10.38 -2.96 -40.35
CA LEU A 249 11.03 -4.23 -40.70
C LEU A 249 10.16 -5.48 -40.47
N TYR A 250 9.05 -5.36 -39.73
CA TYR A 250 8.12 -6.47 -39.45
C TYR A 250 6.76 -6.32 -40.16
N LYS A 251 6.65 -5.39 -41.12
CA LYS A 251 5.56 -5.37 -42.09
C LYS A 251 6.00 -6.11 -43.35
N ILE A 252 5.91 -7.43 -43.32
CA ILE A 252 5.80 -8.31 -44.49
C ILE A 252 4.51 -9.10 -44.31
#